data_AF-A0A1I3NHG5-F1
#
_entry.id   AF-A0A1I3NHG5-F1
#
_cell.length_a   1.000
_cell.length_b   1.000
_cell.length_c   1.000
_cell.angle_alpha   90.00
_cell.angle_beta   90.00
_cell.angle_gamma   90.00
#
_symmetry.space_group_name_H-M   'P 1'
#
loop_
_entity.id
_entity.type
_entity.pdbx_description
1 polymer ?
#
loop_
_entity_poly.entity_id
_entity_poly.type
_entity_poly.pdbx_seq_one_letter_code
_entity_poly.pdbx_strand_id
1 'polypeptide(L)'
;MSHPLIDRLTSEFGWPQLDSMHDVTEFTSRPGAHVLFVPGDAKRNLETADVAVILPELKLAFQGRFDCAVVGDGIETALREATGVLKTPSLLTYRDGHFLAGIPKVRDWDDYMNRLAQILAMAVPEQV
;
A
#
# COMPACT_ATOMS: atom_id res chain seq x y z
N MET A 1 -2.61 12.26 -16.05
CA MET A 1 -1.87 13.23 -15.21
C MET A 1 -1.95 12.71 -13.80
N SER A 2 -0.85 12.07 -13.38
CA SER A 2 -0.66 11.59 -12.02
C SER A 2 -0.52 12.79 -11.07
N HIS A 3 -0.85 12.61 -9.79
CA HIS A 3 -0.82 13.68 -8.80
C HIS A 3 0.63 13.88 -8.31
N PRO A 4 1.14 15.12 -8.14
CA PRO A 4 2.56 15.37 -7.86
C PRO A 4 3.08 14.67 -6.59
N LEU A 5 2.23 14.49 -5.58
CA LEU A 5 2.59 13.75 -4.36
C LEU A 5 2.71 12.24 -4.58
N ILE A 6 1.96 11.67 -5.55
CA ILE A 6 2.12 10.27 -5.96
C ILE A 6 3.41 10.14 -6.77
N ASP A 7 3.67 11.07 -7.69
CA ASP A 7 4.89 11.09 -8.49
C ASP A 7 6.15 11.20 -7.61
N ARG A 8 6.04 11.87 -6.46
CA ARG A 8 7.12 11.94 -5.46
C ARG A 8 7.48 10.56 -4.91
N LEU A 9 6.51 9.67 -4.70
CA LEU A 9 6.74 8.32 -4.20
C LEU A 9 7.63 7.51 -5.14
N THR A 10 7.44 7.67 -6.45
CA THR A 10 8.23 6.95 -7.46
C THR A 10 9.55 7.67 -7.77
N SER A 11 9.55 8.99 -7.90
CA SER A 11 10.71 9.78 -8.33
C SER A 11 11.71 10.10 -7.21
N GLU A 12 11.25 10.49 -6.02
CA GLU A 12 12.14 10.84 -4.89
C GLU A 12 12.39 9.66 -3.96
N PHE A 13 11.34 8.90 -3.62
CA PHE A 13 11.47 7.75 -2.72
C PHE A 13 11.86 6.45 -3.44
N GLY A 14 11.87 6.46 -4.77
CA GLY A 14 12.31 5.32 -5.60
C GLY A 14 11.39 4.10 -5.51
N TRP A 15 10.12 4.27 -5.10
CA TRP A 15 9.19 3.15 -4.99
C TRP A 15 8.71 2.72 -6.37
N PRO A 16 8.65 1.40 -6.65
CA PRO A 16 8.19 0.92 -7.93
C PRO A 16 6.69 1.23 -8.10
N GLN A 17 6.31 1.60 -9.32
CA GLN A 17 4.92 1.57 -9.75
C GLN A 17 4.62 0.18 -10.31
N LEU A 18 3.52 -0.42 -9.86
CA LEU A 18 3.09 -1.75 -10.26
C LEU A 18 1.93 -1.61 -11.24
N ASP A 19 2.18 -1.91 -12.51
CA ASP A 19 1.21 -1.71 -13.59
C ASP A 19 0.55 -3.04 -14.03
N SER A 20 0.98 -4.17 -13.48
CA SER A 20 0.40 -5.49 -13.73
C SER A 20 0.24 -6.32 -12.45
N MET A 21 -0.71 -7.27 -12.44
CA MET A 21 -0.87 -8.24 -11.35
C MET A 21 0.37 -9.15 -11.19
N HIS A 22 1.16 -9.29 -12.24
CA HIS A 22 2.44 -9.99 -12.19
C HIS A 22 3.44 -9.19 -11.34
N ASP A 23 3.58 -7.88 -11.56
CA ASP A 23 4.46 -7.02 -10.76
C ASP A 23 4.04 -7.00 -9.28
N VAL A 24 2.73 -7.02 -9.02
CA VAL A 24 2.19 -7.17 -7.66
C VAL A 24 2.65 -8.48 -7.03
N THR A 25 2.53 -9.60 -7.74
CA THR A 25 2.97 -10.91 -7.24
C THR A 25 4.48 -10.93 -6.99
N GLU A 26 5.29 -10.45 -7.94
CA GLU A 26 6.75 -10.41 -7.84
C GLU A 26 7.24 -9.52 -6.69
N PHE A 27 6.58 -8.37 -6.47
CA PHE A 27 6.92 -7.48 -5.38
C PHE A 27 6.54 -8.08 -4.02
N THR A 28 5.30 -8.56 -3.89
CA THR A 28 4.76 -9.05 -2.62
C THR A 28 5.32 -10.40 -2.19
N SER A 29 5.82 -11.22 -3.13
CA SER A 29 6.43 -12.53 -2.84
C SER A 29 7.85 -12.43 -2.29
N ARG A 30 8.45 -11.23 -2.27
CA ARG A 30 9.76 -11.02 -1.65
C ARG A 30 9.66 -11.28 -0.14
N PRO A 31 10.73 -11.75 0.51
CA PRO A 31 10.73 -11.95 1.95
C PRO A 31 10.36 -10.67 2.71
N GLY A 32 9.47 -10.80 3.69
CA GLY A 32 9.09 -9.70 4.58
C GLY A 32 7.73 -9.07 4.23
N ALA A 33 7.45 -7.93 4.88
CA ALA A 33 6.18 -7.24 4.71
C ALA A 33 6.24 -6.19 3.61
N HIS A 34 5.12 -6.02 2.91
CA HIS A 34 4.99 -5.12 1.76
C HIS A 34 3.69 -4.34 1.88
N VAL A 35 3.73 -3.04 1.64
CA VAL A 35 2.56 -2.16 1.64
C VAL A 35 2.37 -1.57 0.26
N LEU A 36 1.26 -1.93 -0.39
CA LEU A 36 0.86 -1.39 -1.69
C LEU A 36 -0.09 -0.22 -1.47
N PHE A 37 0.25 0.94 -2.02
CA PHE A 37 -0.62 2.10 -2.03
C PHE A 37 -1.51 2.09 -3.27
N VAL A 38 -2.82 2.04 -3.07
CA VAL A 38 -3.83 2.18 -4.12
C VAL A 38 -4.39 3.61 -4.05
N PRO A 39 -3.90 4.52 -4.90
CA PRO A 39 -4.27 5.94 -4.82
C PRO A 39 -5.74 6.21 -5.15
N GLY A 40 -6.33 5.48 -6.08
CA GLY A 40 -7.63 5.84 -6.67
C GLY A 40 -7.56 7.11 -7.51
N ASP A 41 -8.73 7.68 -7.81
CA ASP A 41 -8.81 8.94 -8.55
C ASP A 41 -8.37 10.13 -7.67
N ALA A 42 -7.08 10.43 -7.69
CA ALA A 42 -6.45 11.52 -6.93
C ALA A 42 -6.98 12.92 -7.28
N LYS A 43 -7.68 13.09 -8.42
CA LYS A 43 -8.34 14.37 -8.76
C LYS A 43 -9.67 14.52 -8.04
N ARG A 44 -10.34 13.41 -7.75
CA ARG A 44 -11.64 13.38 -7.05
C ARG A 44 -11.49 13.19 -5.56
N ASN A 45 -10.42 12.52 -5.12
CA ASN A 45 -10.18 12.24 -3.73
C ASN A 45 -8.96 13.00 -3.19
N LEU A 46 -9.22 14.07 -2.45
CA LEU A 46 -8.18 14.87 -1.80
C LEU A 46 -7.41 14.06 -0.74
N GLU A 47 -8.02 13.02 -0.16
CA GLU A 47 -7.38 12.14 0.83
C GLU A 47 -6.17 11.39 0.23
N THR A 48 -6.13 11.18 -1.09
CA THR A 48 -5.04 10.47 -1.75
C THR A 48 -3.70 11.19 -1.59
N ALA A 49 -3.73 12.52 -1.63
CA ALA A 49 -2.56 13.36 -1.37
C ALA A 49 -2.03 13.16 0.06
N ASP A 50 -2.92 13.14 1.05
CA ASP A 50 -2.57 12.96 2.45
C ASP A 50 -1.94 11.59 2.71
N VAL A 51 -2.52 10.52 2.13
CA VAL A 51 -1.97 9.17 2.25
C VAL A 51 -0.60 9.06 1.57
N ALA A 52 -0.38 9.74 0.44
CA ALA A 52 0.92 9.77 -0.22
C ALA A 52 2.01 10.50 0.62
N VAL A 53 1.62 11.44 1.48
CA VAL A 53 2.56 12.13 2.39
C VAL A 53 2.83 11.29 3.65
N ILE A 54 1.79 10.68 4.22
CA ILE A 54 1.92 9.93 5.49
C ILE A 54 2.63 8.59 5.32
N LEU A 55 2.50 7.93 4.16
CA LEU A 55 3.06 6.60 3.96
C LEU A 55 4.60 6.55 4.08
N PRO A 56 5.37 7.50 3.52
CA PRO A 56 6.81 7.59 3.79
C PRO A 56 7.16 7.76 5.27
N GLU A 57 6.38 8.58 6.00
CA GLU A 57 6.57 8.80 7.44
C GLU A 57 6.29 7.51 8.23
N LEU A 58 5.26 6.75 7.85
CA LEU A 58 4.98 5.44 8.42
C LEU A 58 6.13 4.46 8.16
N LYS A 59 6.63 4.36 6.92
CA LYS A 59 7.80 3.50 6.61
C LYS A 59 8.99 3.84 7.52
N LEU A 60 9.25 5.12 7.75
CA LEU A 60 10.32 5.58 8.65
C LEU A 60 10.04 5.24 10.12
N ALA A 61 8.81 5.48 10.61
CA ALA A 61 8.41 5.19 11.99
C ALA A 61 8.53 3.70 12.33
N PHE A 62 8.25 2.83 11.35
CA PHE A 62 8.46 1.39 11.45
C PHE A 62 9.88 0.95 11.09
N GLN A 63 10.84 1.87 10.99
CA GLN A 63 12.26 1.60 10.70
C GLN A 63 12.49 0.74 9.45
N GLY A 64 11.66 0.92 8.42
CA GLY A 64 11.76 0.17 7.17
C GLY A 64 11.38 -1.32 7.27
N ARG A 65 10.61 -1.72 8.29
CA ARG A 65 10.13 -3.11 8.47
C ARG A 65 9.22 -3.64 7.35
N PHE A 66 8.81 -2.78 6.42
CA PHE A 66 8.08 -3.15 5.22
C PHE A 66 8.55 -2.29 4.04
N ASP A 67 8.44 -2.82 2.84
CA ASP A 67 8.64 -2.07 1.60
C ASP A 67 7.33 -1.51 1.04
N CYS A 68 7.46 -0.49 0.19
CA CYS A 68 6.32 0.23 -0.35
C CYS A 68 6.37 0.22 -1.88
N ALA A 69 5.19 0.15 -2.49
CA ALA A 69 5.01 0.31 -3.92
C ALA A 69 3.70 1.05 -4.21
N VAL A 70 3.63 1.70 -5.38
CA VAL A 70 2.43 2.41 -5.84
C VAL A 70 1.71 1.54 -6.86
N VAL A 71 0.41 1.37 -6.71
CA VAL A 71 -0.40 0.61 -7.67
C VAL A 71 -0.82 1.54 -8.80
N GLY A 72 -0.58 1.12 -10.04
CA GLY A 72 -0.98 1.87 -11.23
C GLY A 72 -2.47 1.74 -11.51
N ASP A 73 -3.05 2.81 -12.07
CA ASP A 73 -4.48 2.94 -12.42
C ASP A 73 -5.05 1.72 -13.16
N GLY A 74 -4.24 1.08 -14.01
CA GLY A 74 -4.65 -0.05 -14.86
C GLY A 74 -5.04 -1.31 -14.10
N ILE A 75 -4.55 -1.51 -12.88
CA ILE A 75 -4.79 -2.72 -12.07
C ILE A 75 -5.50 -2.45 -10.75
N GLU A 76 -5.73 -1.20 -10.38
CA GLU A 76 -6.37 -0.85 -9.10
C GLU A 76 -7.70 -1.58 -8.90
N THR A 77 -8.57 -1.58 -9.90
CA THR A 77 -9.89 -2.22 -9.82
C THR A 77 -9.76 -3.71 -9.55
N ALA A 78 -8.92 -4.42 -10.31
CA ALA A 78 -8.70 -5.85 -10.13
C ALA A 78 -8.12 -6.16 -8.74
N LEU A 79 -7.18 -5.35 -8.27
CA LEU A 79 -6.56 -5.55 -6.95
C LEU A 79 -7.55 -5.30 -5.81
N ARG A 80 -8.41 -4.28 -5.93
CA ARG A 80 -9.47 -3.98 -4.96
C ARG A 80 -10.51 -5.09 -4.89
N GLU A 81 -10.89 -5.67 -6.04
CA GLU A 81 -11.81 -6.81 -6.09
C GLU A 81 -11.17 -8.06 -5.49
N ALA A 82 -9.91 -8.37 -5.85
CA ALA A 82 -9.19 -9.54 -5.35
C ALA A 82 -8.97 -9.51 -3.82
N THR A 83 -8.77 -8.33 -3.24
CA THR A 83 -8.54 -8.15 -1.80
C THR A 83 -9.83 -7.84 -1.01
N GLY A 84 -10.93 -7.54 -1.69
CA GLY A 84 -12.17 -7.04 -1.09
C GLY A 84 -12.08 -5.61 -0.52
N VAL A 85 -10.95 -4.91 -0.70
CA VAL A 85 -10.73 -3.55 -0.20
C VAL A 85 -11.22 -2.54 -1.23
N LEU A 86 -12.54 -2.36 -1.28
CA LEU A 86 -13.19 -1.59 -2.35
C LEU A 86 -13.07 -0.06 -2.20
N LYS A 87 -12.52 0.47 -1.11
CA LYS A 87 -12.43 1.93 -0.89
C LYS A 87 -11.03 2.44 -1.21
N THR A 88 -10.94 3.59 -1.88
CA THR A 88 -9.68 4.30 -2.18
C THR A 88 -9.68 5.71 -1.56
N PRO A 89 -8.52 6.27 -1.21
CA PRO A 89 -7.20 5.61 -1.20
C PRO A 89 -7.15 4.45 -0.19
N SER A 90 -6.28 3.48 -0.41
CA SER A 90 -6.07 2.38 0.55
C SER A 90 -4.63 1.88 0.57
N LEU A 91 -4.24 1.32 1.72
CA LEU A 91 -2.98 0.63 1.92
C LEU A 91 -3.24 -0.86 2.05
N LEU A 92 -2.70 -1.67 1.16
CA LEU A 92 -2.83 -3.12 1.18
C LEU A 92 -1.54 -3.73 1.70
N THR A 93 -1.61 -4.48 2.80
CA THR A 93 -0.44 -5.09 3.40
C THR A 93 -0.35 -6.56 3.00
N TYR A 94 0.83 -6.97 2.57
CA TYR A 94 1.18 -8.32 2.20
C TYR A 94 2.38 -8.79 3.01
N ARG A 95 2.57 -10.11 3.08
CA ARG A 95 3.79 -10.74 3.57
C ARG A 95 4.01 -12.05 2.84
N ASP A 96 5.21 -12.23 2.28
CA ASP A 96 5.62 -13.45 1.59
C ASP A 96 4.55 -13.93 0.58
N GLY A 97 4.02 -13.01 -0.22
CA GLY A 97 3.01 -13.25 -1.25
C GLY A 97 1.56 -13.31 -0.75
N HIS A 98 1.34 -13.27 0.56
CA HIS A 98 0.01 -13.41 1.16
C HIS A 98 -0.57 -12.06 1.54
N PHE A 99 -1.81 -11.80 1.12
CA PHE A 99 -2.56 -10.63 1.59
C PHE A 99 -2.90 -10.77 3.07
N LEU A 100 -2.52 -9.78 3.88
CA LEU A 100 -2.81 -9.75 5.31
C LEU A 100 -4.06 -8.93 5.62
N ALA A 101 -4.07 -7.66 5.21
CA ALA A 101 -5.15 -6.73 5.50
C ALA A 101 -5.06 -5.47 4.65
N GLY A 102 -6.19 -4.77 4.51
CA GLY A 102 -6.27 -3.45 3.90
C GLY A 102 -6.68 -2.37 4.90
N ILE A 103 -6.07 -1.21 4.79
CA ILE A 103 -6.45 0.00 5.52
C ILE A 103 -7.06 0.97 4.50
N PRO A 104 -8.39 1.02 4.34
CA PRO A 104 -9.04 1.98 3.47
C PRO A 104 -9.15 3.35 4.14
N LYS A 105 -9.16 4.38 3.29
CA LYS A 105 -9.30 5.83 3.59
C LYS A 105 -8.13 6.42 4.37
N VAL A 106 -8.06 7.76 4.39
CA VAL A 106 -7.14 8.44 5.30
C VAL A 106 -7.58 8.23 6.74
N ARG A 107 -6.61 8.16 7.64
CA ARG A 107 -6.82 7.96 9.07
C ARG A 107 -5.88 8.86 9.87
N ASP A 108 -6.20 9.05 11.13
CA ASP A 108 -5.29 9.72 12.06
C ASP A 108 -4.05 8.86 12.32
N TRP A 109 -2.94 9.54 12.64
CA TRP A 109 -1.62 8.94 12.84
C TRP A 109 -1.64 7.74 13.80
N ASP A 110 -2.26 7.89 14.97
CA ASP A 110 -2.35 6.82 15.97
C ASP A 110 -3.11 5.58 15.45
N ASP A 111 -4.13 5.75 14.61
CA ASP A 111 -4.85 4.59 14.04
C ASP A 111 -3.97 3.87 13.00
N TYR A 112 -3.19 4.60 12.19
CA TYR A 112 -2.23 3.97 11.29
C TYR A 112 -1.16 3.19 12.05
N MET A 113 -0.56 3.79 13.08
CA MET A 113 0.47 3.14 13.91
C MET A 113 -0.07 1.87 14.55
N ASN A 114 -1.25 1.93 15.18
CA ASN A 114 -1.84 0.78 15.85
C ASN A 114 -2.22 -0.33 14.85
N ARG A 115 -2.87 0.01 13.74
CA ARG A 115 -3.28 -0.98 12.73
C ARG A 115 -2.10 -1.62 12.03
N LEU A 116 -1.14 -0.83 11.55
CA LEU A 116 0.05 -1.39 10.91
C LEU A 116 0.84 -2.26 11.88
N ALA A 117 0.99 -1.85 13.14
CA ALA A 117 1.66 -2.70 14.14
C ALA A 117 0.93 -4.04 14.33
N GLN A 118 -0.41 -4.03 14.42
CA GLN A 118 -1.22 -5.24 14.52
C GLN A 118 -1.07 -6.12 13.27
N ILE A 119 -1.19 -5.54 12.08
CA ILE A 119 -1.08 -6.28 10.81
C ILE A 119 0.32 -6.88 10.66
N LEU A 120 1.36 -6.11 10.98
CA LEU A 120 2.74 -6.60 10.91
C LEU A 120 3.04 -7.67 11.97
N ALA A 121 2.26 -7.76 13.05
CA ALA A 121 2.36 -8.83 14.04
C ALA A 121 1.61 -10.10 13.63
N MET A 122 0.74 -10.05 12.60
CA MET A 122 0.04 -11.23 12.10
C MET A 122 1.02 -12.25 11.51
N ALA A 123 0.86 -13.52 11.87
CA ALA A 123 1.56 -14.60 11.17
C ALA A 123 1.02 -14.74 9.75
N VAL A 124 1.88 -15.12 8.81
CA VAL A 124 1.40 -15.66 7.54
C VAL A 124 0.62 -16.93 7.88
N PRO A 125 -0.62 -17.11 7.42
CA PRO A 125 -1.32 -18.36 7.65
C PRO A 125 -0.46 -19.50 7.11
N GLU A 126 -0.08 -20.45 7.98
CA GLU A 126 0.58 -21.69 7.56
C GLU A 126 -0.34 -22.37 6.54
N GLN A 127 0.13 -22.47 5.29
CA GLN A 127 -0.53 -23.28 4.29
C GLN A 127 -0.34 -24.73 4.72
N VAL A 128 -1.38 -25.30 5.33
CA VAL A 128 -1.49 -26.73 5.65
C VAL A 128 -1.60 -27.54 4.35
#